data_AF-A0A317X5N0-F1
#
_entry.id   AF-A0A317X5N0-F1
#
_cell.length_a   1.000
_cell.length_b   1.000
_cell.length_c   1.000
_cell.angle_alpha   90.00
_cell.angle_beta   90.00
_cell.angle_gamma   90.00
#
_symmetry.space_group_name_H-M   'P 1'
#
loop_
_entity.id
_entity.type
_entity.pdbx_description
1 polymer ?
#
loop_
_entity_poly.entity_id
_entity_poly.type
_entity_poly.pdbx_seq_one_letter_code
_entity_poly.pdbx_strand_id
1 'polypeptide(L)'
;MTSPRQRRGHRPPPRKKACQGCTKSKVRCDLEKPTCSRCRSLARPCEYPSHPPVVTPPAELNYTAPTEPVLPIFSSSQLDTMPIPLANFSSSAWTPRQPRRQASNTVREEISGLDLTLVDLVPSEDAVIIRDRWLRPYILPPLGQNEVPKTYHPFTLQFISRILSTYPRCMMRDGEVPPIIHRLQVTGGRMPRALANCYSLVRMWEQAAVGSEALVVETVEKEMERLENEDRTRSNDIDLLATFQAYLIYSIMLYFSPLGDSPNVTDKVMITLMEMAFRTARNGLFCAAEISHTKPSWESWIVAAAKRRSIFTMYLFCSVYNADKLLPNFIADEMTGVFAPEAKLLWEASTRETWEKEYDRHLLQWQDGMLEISELWRSAETGTPRRRERIGRWIKTVDEFGMMMFGVTTHVHGC
;
A
#
# COMPACT_ATOMS: atom_id res chain seq x y z
N MET A 1 46.65 25.96 43.08
CA MET A 1 45.98 26.15 44.39
C MET A 1 44.70 26.94 44.11
N THR A 2 43.47 26.54 44.47
CA THR A 2 42.96 25.46 45.34
C THR A 2 41.52 25.11 44.90
N SER A 3 41.05 23.89 45.19
CA SER A 3 39.64 23.47 45.07
C SER A 3 38.92 23.56 46.44
N PRO A 4 37.64 23.15 46.61
CA PRO A 4 36.43 23.92 46.32
C PRO A 4 35.57 24.18 47.58
N ARG A 5 34.41 24.86 47.46
CA ARG A 5 33.34 24.78 48.48
C ARG A 5 31.92 24.81 47.88
N GLN A 6 31.11 23.84 48.31
CA GLN A 6 29.70 23.66 47.92
C GLN A 6 28.78 24.66 48.62
N ARG A 7 27.66 25.02 47.97
CA ARG A 7 26.42 25.43 48.66
C ARG A 7 25.21 24.72 48.05
N ARG A 8 24.44 24.02 48.90
CA ARG A 8 23.22 23.28 48.53
C ARG A 8 22.01 24.23 48.59
N GLY A 9 21.26 24.35 47.49
CA GLY A 9 19.94 25.00 47.48
C GLY A 9 18.80 24.01 47.80
N HIS A 10 17.87 24.41 48.66
CA HIS A 10 16.75 23.56 49.11
C HIS A 10 15.70 23.32 48.01
N ARG A 11 15.11 22.12 47.98
CA ARG A 11 13.84 21.87 47.28
C ARG A 11 12.66 22.35 48.15
N PRO A 12 11.58 22.91 47.57
CA PRO A 12 10.40 23.32 48.32
C PRO A 12 9.67 22.12 48.97
N PRO A 13 8.96 22.32 50.09
CA PRO A 13 8.32 21.22 50.82
C PRO A 13 7.20 20.55 50.00
N PRO A 14 7.02 19.22 50.12
CA PRO A 14 6.01 18.50 49.35
C PRO A 14 4.59 18.95 49.70
N ARG A 15 3.80 19.25 48.66
CA ARG A 15 2.40 19.67 48.74
C ARG A 15 1.59 18.65 49.55
N LYS A 16 0.99 19.07 50.67
CA LYS A 16 0.21 18.20 51.58
C LYS A 16 -0.87 17.45 50.80
N LYS A 17 -0.83 16.11 50.84
CA LYS A 17 -1.80 15.23 50.16
C LYS A 17 -3.03 14.98 51.05
N ALA A 18 -4.20 14.84 50.42
CA ALA A 18 -5.42 14.38 51.08
C ALA A 18 -5.24 12.97 51.69
N CYS A 19 -6.06 12.61 52.68
CA CYS A 19 -6.08 11.25 53.21
C CYS A 19 -6.55 10.25 52.14
N GLN A 20 -6.21 8.97 52.30
CA GLN A 20 -6.57 7.92 51.36
C GLN A 20 -8.09 7.78 51.19
N GLY A 21 -8.86 7.93 52.28
CA GLY A 21 -10.33 7.86 52.27
C GLY A 21 -10.97 8.91 51.36
N CYS A 22 -10.64 10.19 51.57
CA CYS A 22 -11.12 11.28 50.71
C CYS A 22 -10.65 11.13 49.26
N THR A 23 -9.43 10.63 49.04
CA THR A 23 -8.87 10.39 47.71
C THR A 23 -9.66 9.32 46.95
N LYS A 24 -9.93 8.15 47.59
CA LYS A 24 -10.75 7.08 46.99
C LYS A 24 -12.17 7.53 46.69
N SER A 25 -12.76 8.35 47.56
CA SER A 25 -14.10 8.93 47.36
C SER A 25 -14.13 10.17 46.44
N LYS A 26 -13.01 10.59 45.85
CA LYS A 26 -12.89 11.78 44.96
C LYS A 26 -13.45 13.08 45.57
N VAL A 27 -13.27 13.29 46.87
CA VAL A 27 -13.82 14.45 47.61
C VAL A 27 -12.73 15.26 48.31
N ARG A 28 -12.99 16.55 48.51
CA ARG A 28 -12.05 17.46 49.20
C ARG A 28 -11.83 17.01 50.65
N CYS A 29 -10.57 17.04 51.08
CA CYS A 29 -10.13 16.78 52.45
C CYS A 29 -9.74 18.11 53.11
N ASP A 30 -10.13 18.30 54.36
CA ASP A 30 -9.80 19.42 55.25
C ASP A 30 -8.41 19.29 55.91
N LEU A 31 -7.75 18.14 55.77
CA LEU A 31 -6.38 17.86 56.22
C LEU A 31 -6.14 17.89 57.75
N GLU A 32 -7.21 17.88 58.57
CA GLU A 32 -7.08 17.70 60.02
C GLU A 32 -6.42 16.35 60.38
N LYS A 33 -5.61 16.38 61.44
CA LYS A 33 -4.96 15.21 62.04
C LYS A 33 -5.41 15.08 63.51
N PRO A 34 -5.66 13.88 64.03
CA PRO A 34 -5.40 12.57 63.41
C PRO A 34 -6.41 12.17 62.32
N THR A 35 -7.66 12.66 62.37
CA THR A 35 -8.72 12.31 61.41
C THR A 35 -9.34 13.56 60.79
N CYS A 36 -9.54 13.55 59.47
CA CYS A 36 -10.24 14.62 58.75
C CYS A 36 -11.73 14.65 59.12
N SER A 37 -12.37 15.82 59.12
CA SER A 37 -13.76 15.99 59.61
C SER A 37 -14.75 15.07 58.89
N ARG A 38 -14.55 14.83 57.58
CA ARG A 38 -15.41 13.96 56.78
C ARG A 38 -15.22 12.46 57.08
N CYS A 39 -14.00 12.02 57.37
CA CYS A 39 -13.78 10.63 57.81
C CYS A 39 -14.30 10.43 59.24
N ARG A 40 -14.21 11.46 60.09
CA ARG A 40 -14.77 11.47 61.45
C ARG A 40 -16.29 11.34 61.43
N SER A 41 -17.00 12.16 60.64
CA SER A 41 -18.47 12.12 60.56
C SER A 41 -19.03 10.85 59.91
N LEU A 42 -18.27 10.22 59.00
CA LEU A 42 -18.66 8.96 58.35
C LEU A 42 -18.14 7.72 59.09
N ALA A 43 -17.48 7.86 60.24
CA ALA A 43 -16.84 6.78 61.00
C ALA A 43 -15.94 5.85 60.15
N ARG A 44 -15.18 6.42 59.20
CA ARG A 44 -14.29 5.68 58.28
C ARG A 44 -12.81 5.87 58.62
N PRO A 45 -11.95 4.86 58.40
CA PRO A 45 -10.52 4.98 58.64
C PRO A 45 -9.90 6.14 57.82
N CYS A 46 -9.17 7.01 58.52
CA CYS A 46 -8.55 8.20 57.94
C CYS A 46 -7.03 8.05 57.98
N GLU A 47 -6.44 7.60 56.88
CA GLU A 47 -5.00 7.36 56.80
C GLU A 47 -4.33 8.36 55.85
N TYR A 48 -3.23 8.97 56.30
CA TYR A 48 -2.37 9.84 55.50
C TYR A 48 -1.07 9.09 55.16
N PRO A 49 -0.64 9.05 53.89
CA PRO A 49 0.56 8.30 53.51
C PRO A 49 1.82 8.91 54.11
N SER A 50 2.54 8.11 54.92
CA SER A 50 3.91 8.36 55.38
C SER A 50 4.94 7.91 54.34
N HIS A 51 6.15 8.49 54.38
CA HIS A 51 7.24 8.19 53.43
C HIS A 51 7.79 6.75 53.58
N PRO A 52 8.31 6.14 52.50
CA PRO A 52 8.80 4.75 52.51
C PRO A 52 10.21 4.61 53.14
N PRO A 53 10.54 3.45 53.75
CA PRO A 53 11.88 3.16 54.29
C PRO A 53 12.86 2.58 53.24
N VAL A 54 14.12 2.47 53.66
CA VAL A 54 15.34 2.26 52.86
C VAL A 54 15.72 0.77 52.71
N VAL A 55 16.49 0.43 51.67
CA VAL A 55 16.99 -0.93 51.34
C VAL A 55 18.48 -1.09 51.71
N THR A 56 18.91 -2.29 52.15
CA THR A 56 20.33 -2.70 52.34
C THR A 56 20.57 -4.15 51.87
N PRO A 57 21.64 -4.45 51.08
CA PRO A 57 22.01 -5.80 50.57
C PRO A 57 23.47 -6.20 50.98
N PRO A 58 24.23 -7.13 50.32
CA PRO A 58 23.93 -8.35 49.53
C PRO A 58 24.79 -9.61 49.90
N ALA A 59 24.51 -10.76 49.24
CA ALA A 59 25.43 -11.87 48.88
C ALA A 59 24.73 -12.75 47.79
N GLU A 60 25.32 -13.47 46.82
CA GLU A 60 26.70 -13.65 46.29
C GLU A 60 26.70 -13.89 44.74
N LEU A 61 27.89 -13.81 44.13
CA LEU A 61 28.49 -14.56 42.98
C LEU A 61 27.58 -15.32 41.96
N ASN A 62 27.69 -15.14 40.63
CA ASN A 62 28.91 -15.32 39.80
C ASN A 62 28.77 -14.77 38.34
N TYR A 63 29.91 -14.41 37.72
CA TYR A 63 30.27 -14.31 36.26
C TYR A 63 29.21 -14.12 35.14
N THR A 64 29.38 -13.32 34.07
CA THR A 64 30.25 -12.17 33.68
C THR A 64 29.67 -11.57 32.37
N ALA A 65 29.63 -10.24 32.21
CA ALA A 65 29.53 -9.39 30.99
C ALA A 65 28.78 -9.92 29.72
N PRO A 66 27.89 -9.12 29.08
CA PRO A 66 28.31 -7.81 28.52
C PRO A 66 27.26 -6.67 28.45
N THR A 67 27.77 -5.46 28.19
CA THR A 67 27.18 -4.21 27.61
C THR A 67 25.71 -3.78 27.78
N GLU A 68 25.55 -2.46 27.83
CA GLU A 68 24.32 -1.66 27.91
C GLU A 68 23.12 -2.13 27.06
N PRO A 69 21.90 -1.84 27.54
CA PRO A 69 20.87 -1.36 26.63
C PRO A 69 20.20 -0.05 27.06
N VAL A 70 20.09 0.79 26.03
CA VAL A 70 19.31 2.03 25.87
C VAL A 70 17.88 1.96 26.45
N LEU A 71 17.39 3.13 26.88
CA LEU A 71 16.05 3.39 27.41
C LEU A 71 14.89 2.88 26.52
N PRO A 72 13.88 2.19 27.08
CA PRO A 72 12.62 1.94 26.37
C PRO A 72 11.69 3.16 26.45
N ILE A 73 11.53 3.85 25.33
CA ILE A 73 10.43 4.80 25.10
C ILE A 73 9.21 4.01 24.58
N PHE A 74 8.00 4.46 24.92
CA PHE A 74 6.69 3.86 24.61
C PHE A 74 6.32 2.59 25.42
N SER A 75 5.69 2.82 26.58
CA SER A 75 4.76 1.85 27.16
C SER A 75 3.42 1.94 26.43
N SER A 76 3.09 0.92 25.64
CA SER A 76 1.85 0.83 24.87
C SER A 76 0.65 0.49 25.76
N SER A 77 0.00 1.52 26.31
CA SER A 77 -1.29 1.36 26.98
C SER A 77 -2.43 1.26 25.96
N GLN A 78 -2.88 0.03 25.70
CA GLN A 78 -4.20 -0.34 25.18
C GLN A 78 -4.83 0.62 24.15
N LEU A 79 -4.44 0.44 22.89
CA LEU A 79 -5.41 0.60 21.80
C LEU A 79 -6.35 -0.62 21.86
N ASP A 80 -7.66 -0.39 21.79
CA ASP A 80 -8.63 -1.47 21.69
C ASP A 80 -8.33 -2.30 20.43
N THR A 81 -7.93 -3.55 20.64
CA THR A 81 -7.55 -4.46 19.55
C THR A 81 -8.79 -4.84 18.75
N MET A 82 -9.08 -4.10 17.68
CA MET A 82 -9.92 -4.62 16.59
C MET A 82 -9.37 -6.00 16.20
N PRO A 83 -10.16 -7.07 16.24
CA PRO A 83 -9.69 -8.40 15.86
C PRO A 83 -9.50 -8.46 14.34
N ILE A 84 -8.30 -8.10 13.88
CA ILE A 84 -7.90 -8.24 12.48
C ILE A 84 -7.69 -9.74 12.19
N PRO A 85 -8.49 -10.36 11.30
CA PRO A 85 -8.40 -11.79 11.04
C PRO A 85 -7.03 -12.18 10.46
N LEU A 86 -6.55 -13.35 10.87
CA LEU A 86 -5.40 -14.01 10.24
C LEU A 86 -5.83 -14.56 8.87
N ALA A 87 -5.10 -14.19 7.82
CA ALA A 87 -5.33 -14.78 6.51
C ALA A 87 -4.65 -16.16 6.43
N ASN A 88 -5.48 -17.19 6.27
CA ASN A 88 -5.03 -18.54 5.94
C ASN A 88 -5.23 -18.71 4.43
N PHE A 89 -4.22 -18.35 3.64
CA PHE A 89 -4.29 -18.38 2.18
C PHE A 89 -4.38 -19.82 1.69
N SER A 90 -5.57 -20.21 1.21
CA SER A 90 -5.89 -21.54 0.70
C SER A 90 -6.10 -21.58 -0.81
N SER A 91 -5.90 -20.45 -1.51
CA SER A 91 -5.92 -20.44 -2.97
C SER A 91 -4.61 -21.02 -3.52
N SER A 92 -4.65 -21.46 -4.78
CA SER A 92 -3.47 -21.43 -5.62
C SER A 92 -2.84 -20.03 -5.51
N ALA A 93 -1.55 -19.94 -5.18
CA ALA A 93 -0.80 -18.73 -5.50
C ALA A 93 -0.78 -18.56 -7.03
N TRP A 94 -0.47 -17.36 -7.54
CA TRP A 94 -0.09 -17.25 -8.96
C TRP A 94 1.03 -18.26 -9.19
N THR A 95 0.75 -19.28 -9.99
CA THR A 95 1.72 -20.30 -10.36
C THR A 95 2.10 -20.09 -11.81
N PRO A 96 3.15 -19.29 -12.09
CA PRO A 96 3.61 -19.14 -13.45
C PRO A 96 3.96 -20.52 -14.01
N ARG A 97 3.32 -20.92 -15.10
CA ARG A 97 3.73 -22.12 -15.83
C ARG A 97 5.19 -21.94 -16.24
N GLN A 98 6.09 -22.78 -15.73
CA GLN A 98 7.47 -22.76 -16.20
C GLN A 98 7.48 -22.95 -17.73
N PRO A 99 8.08 -22.04 -18.51
CA PRO A 99 8.12 -22.19 -19.95
C PRO A 99 8.87 -23.47 -20.30
N ARG A 100 8.22 -24.34 -21.07
CA ARG A 100 8.85 -25.53 -21.64
C ARG A 100 9.99 -25.04 -22.53
N ARG A 101 11.25 -25.26 -22.12
CA ARG A 101 12.46 -24.74 -22.78
C ARG A 101 12.44 -24.98 -24.30
N GLN A 102 11.94 -24.01 -25.05
CA GLN A 102 12.24 -23.81 -26.45
C GLN A 102 13.25 -22.67 -26.48
N ALA A 103 14.53 -23.03 -26.55
CA ALA A 103 15.60 -22.09 -26.77
C ALA A 103 15.49 -21.54 -28.20
N SER A 104 14.65 -20.52 -28.37
CA SER A 104 14.65 -19.65 -29.54
C SER A 104 15.95 -18.84 -29.52
N ASN A 105 17.03 -19.45 -30.01
CA ASN A 105 18.29 -18.76 -30.33
C ASN A 105 18.08 -17.88 -31.57
N THR A 106 17.21 -16.90 -31.47
CA THR A 106 17.19 -15.75 -32.38
C THR A 106 18.20 -14.75 -31.86
N VAL A 107 19.41 -14.81 -32.42
CA VAL A 107 20.38 -13.70 -32.36
C VAL A 107 19.69 -12.50 -32.98
N ARG A 108 19.16 -11.61 -32.14
CA ARG A 108 18.35 -10.47 -32.57
C ARG A 108 19.26 -9.25 -32.65
N GLU A 109 19.48 -8.78 -33.88
CA GLU A 109 20.28 -7.59 -34.16
C GLU A 109 19.77 -6.37 -33.38
N GLU A 110 20.69 -5.48 -33.03
CA GLU A 110 20.43 -4.25 -32.27
C GLU A 110 19.58 -3.26 -33.07
N ILE A 111 18.27 -3.48 -33.13
CA ILE A 111 17.33 -2.42 -33.50
C ILE A 111 17.41 -1.37 -32.39
N SER A 112 18.00 -0.21 -32.70
CA SER A 112 18.33 0.87 -31.75
C SER A 112 17.10 1.67 -31.25
N GLY A 113 15.93 1.02 -31.17
CA GLY A 113 14.66 1.61 -30.72
C GLY A 113 13.99 0.76 -29.65
N LEU A 114 13.39 1.41 -28.67
CA LEU A 114 12.61 0.76 -27.62
C LEU A 114 11.26 0.28 -28.21
N ASP A 115 11.04 -1.03 -28.26
CA ASP A 115 9.81 -1.62 -28.78
C ASP A 115 9.04 -2.37 -27.68
N LEU A 116 8.05 -1.69 -27.10
CA LEU A 116 7.17 -2.25 -26.07
C LEU A 116 6.09 -3.22 -26.62
N THR A 117 6.03 -3.45 -27.94
CA THR A 117 5.04 -4.37 -28.53
C THR A 117 5.48 -5.84 -28.48
N LEU A 118 6.78 -6.10 -28.33
CA LEU A 118 7.38 -7.43 -28.36
C LEU A 118 7.95 -7.80 -26.97
N VAL A 119 7.07 -8.28 -26.10
CA VAL A 119 7.37 -8.64 -24.70
C VAL A 119 7.26 -10.14 -24.43
N ASP A 120 8.11 -10.66 -23.55
CA ASP A 120 8.12 -12.05 -23.08
C ASP A 120 7.50 -12.13 -21.67
N LEU A 121 6.18 -12.35 -21.63
CA LEU A 121 5.38 -12.46 -20.42
C LEU A 121 4.83 -13.88 -20.27
N VAL A 122 4.68 -14.36 -19.02
CA VAL A 122 4.12 -15.69 -18.74
C VAL A 122 2.62 -15.60 -18.50
N PRO A 123 1.76 -16.16 -19.37
CA PRO A 123 0.31 -16.12 -19.21
C PRO A 123 -0.17 -16.83 -17.95
N SER A 124 -1.31 -16.37 -17.42
CA SER A 124 -1.94 -16.93 -16.22
C SER A 124 -3.41 -17.22 -16.45
N GLU A 125 -3.82 -18.44 -16.11
CA GLU A 125 -5.22 -18.88 -16.10
C GLU A 125 -5.96 -18.30 -14.88
N ASP A 126 -5.26 -18.08 -13.76
CA ASP A 126 -5.80 -17.52 -12.51
C ASP A 126 -6.29 -16.06 -12.67
N ALA A 127 -5.85 -15.36 -13.73
CA ALA A 127 -6.27 -13.99 -14.02
C ALA A 127 -7.80 -13.82 -14.10
N VAL A 128 -8.54 -14.87 -14.46
CA VAL A 128 -10.02 -14.87 -14.50
C VAL A 128 -10.64 -14.45 -13.15
N ILE A 129 -9.98 -14.79 -12.04
CA ILE A 129 -10.45 -14.48 -10.69
C ILE A 129 -10.50 -12.95 -10.46
N ILE A 130 -9.62 -12.16 -11.09
CA ILE A 130 -9.63 -10.69 -11.02
C ILE A 130 -10.98 -10.12 -11.49
N ARG A 131 -11.53 -10.66 -12.59
CA ARG A 131 -12.83 -10.24 -13.13
C ARG A 131 -13.97 -10.65 -12.20
N ASP A 132 -14.02 -11.93 -11.86
CA ASP A 132 -15.15 -12.52 -11.12
C ASP A 132 -15.24 -11.98 -9.69
N ARG A 133 -14.12 -11.50 -9.14
CA ARG A 133 -14.02 -10.85 -7.84
C ARG A 133 -14.89 -9.61 -7.66
N TRP A 134 -15.22 -8.88 -8.72
CA TRP A 134 -16.17 -7.76 -8.64
C TRP A 134 -17.52 -8.17 -8.03
N LEU A 135 -17.94 -9.42 -8.22
CA LEU A 135 -19.22 -9.92 -7.73
C LEU A 135 -19.20 -10.29 -6.24
N ARG A 136 -18.03 -10.53 -5.63
CA ARG A 136 -17.91 -11.00 -4.24
C ARG A 136 -18.55 -10.06 -3.19
N PRO A 137 -18.50 -8.72 -3.30
CA PRO A 137 -19.23 -7.84 -2.38
C PRO A 137 -20.77 -7.89 -2.51
N TYR A 138 -21.29 -8.42 -3.61
CA TYR A 138 -22.74 -8.49 -3.92
C TYR A 138 -23.33 -9.90 -3.73
N ILE A 139 -22.50 -10.93 -3.61
CA ILE A 139 -22.89 -12.34 -3.49
C ILE A 139 -22.37 -12.88 -2.16
N LEU A 140 -23.12 -13.75 -1.50
CA LEU A 140 -22.62 -14.44 -0.30
C LEU A 140 -21.37 -15.28 -0.65
N PRO A 141 -20.30 -15.28 0.18
CA PRO A 141 -19.12 -16.10 -0.05
C PRO A 141 -19.48 -17.56 -0.33
N PRO A 142 -18.91 -18.20 -1.37
CA PRO A 142 -19.18 -19.61 -1.66
C PRO A 142 -18.91 -20.49 -0.44
N LEU A 143 -19.78 -21.47 -0.19
CA LEU A 143 -19.66 -22.41 0.92
C LEU A 143 -18.28 -23.11 0.90
N GLY A 144 -17.40 -22.73 1.83
CA GLY A 144 -16.04 -23.26 1.97
C GLY A 144 -14.90 -22.28 1.68
N GLN A 145 -15.17 -21.10 1.09
CA GLN A 145 -14.17 -20.04 0.96
C GLN A 145 -14.29 -19.01 2.10
N ASN A 146 -13.29 -19.02 2.99
CA ASN A 146 -13.17 -17.99 4.03
C ASN A 146 -12.60 -16.70 3.43
N GLU A 147 -13.48 -15.83 2.93
CA GLU A 147 -13.08 -14.48 2.52
C GLU A 147 -12.65 -13.66 3.74
N VAL A 148 -11.43 -13.12 3.68
CA VAL A 148 -10.87 -12.33 4.78
C VAL A 148 -11.22 -10.86 4.55
N PRO A 149 -12.04 -10.22 5.41
CA PRO A 149 -12.40 -8.82 5.25
C PRO A 149 -11.21 -7.89 5.51
N LYS A 150 -11.09 -6.85 4.69
CA LYS A 150 -10.19 -5.70 4.92
C LYS A 150 -10.93 -4.65 5.74
N THR A 151 -10.62 -4.57 7.04
CA THR A 151 -11.16 -3.52 7.91
C THR A 151 -10.42 -2.20 7.64
N TYR A 152 -10.96 -1.36 6.77
CA TYR A 152 -10.41 -0.04 6.50
C TYR A 152 -10.83 0.98 7.57
N HIS A 153 -9.86 1.71 8.13
CA HIS A 153 -10.15 2.92 8.91
C HIS A 153 -10.55 4.07 7.98
N PRO A 154 -11.52 4.95 8.32
CA PRO A 154 -11.93 6.06 7.45
C PRO A 154 -10.77 6.95 6.97
N PHE A 155 -9.81 7.28 7.85
CA PHE A 155 -8.61 8.04 7.46
C PHE A 155 -7.71 7.31 6.45
N THR A 156 -7.72 5.98 6.40
CA THR A 156 -6.98 5.21 5.39
C THR A 156 -7.66 5.32 4.03
N LEU A 157 -8.99 5.29 3.98
CA LEU A 157 -9.74 5.53 2.75
C LEU A 157 -9.53 6.98 2.27
N GLN A 158 -9.60 7.96 3.17
CA GLN A 158 -9.30 9.36 2.86
C GLN A 158 -7.88 9.56 2.31
N PHE A 159 -6.89 8.85 2.88
CA PHE A 159 -5.50 8.85 2.41
C PHE A 159 -5.40 8.29 0.97
N ILE A 160 -6.02 7.14 0.71
CA ILE A 160 -6.07 6.53 -0.64
C ILE A 160 -6.76 7.49 -1.61
N SER A 161 -7.97 7.96 -1.30
CA SER A 161 -8.74 8.89 -2.12
C SER A 161 -7.95 10.15 -2.46
N ARG A 162 -7.24 10.72 -1.48
CA ARG A 162 -6.43 11.92 -1.71
C ARG A 162 -5.27 11.66 -2.67
N ILE A 163 -4.60 10.51 -2.59
CA ILE A 163 -3.53 10.16 -3.52
C ILE A 163 -4.09 9.85 -4.91
N LEU A 164 -5.12 9.02 -5.04
CA LEU A 164 -5.70 8.70 -6.35
C LEU A 164 -6.21 9.96 -7.08
N SER A 165 -6.79 10.92 -6.34
CA SER A 165 -7.24 12.21 -6.91
C SER A 165 -6.14 13.07 -7.54
N THR A 166 -4.84 12.77 -7.33
CA THR A 166 -3.74 13.49 -7.99
C THR A 166 -3.32 12.86 -9.31
N TYR A 167 -3.68 11.60 -9.59
CA TYR A 167 -3.15 10.87 -10.75
C TYR A 167 -3.50 11.51 -12.10
N PRO A 168 -4.73 12.00 -12.36
CA PRO A 168 -5.01 12.76 -13.57
C PRO A 168 -4.13 14.02 -13.66
N ARG A 169 -3.96 14.74 -12.55
CA ARG A 169 -3.17 15.99 -12.53
C ARG A 169 -1.69 15.81 -12.87
N CYS A 170 -1.12 14.63 -12.66
CA CYS A 170 0.22 14.29 -13.13
C CYS A 170 0.36 14.33 -14.66
N MET A 171 -0.74 14.30 -15.43
CA MET A 171 -0.75 14.29 -16.90
C MET A 171 -0.82 15.72 -17.51
N MET A 172 -0.84 16.76 -16.67
CA MET A 172 -1.00 18.15 -17.11
C MET A 172 0.26 18.75 -17.75
N ARG A 173 1.45 18.19 -17.46
CA ARG A 173 2.73 18.65 -17.99
C ARG A 173 3.35 17.58 -18.88
N ASP A 174 4.07 18.01 -19.91
CA ASP A 174 4.74 17.08 -20.82
C ASP A 174 5.90 16.38 -20.10
N GLY A 175 5.90 15.04 -20.15
CA GLY A 175 6.92 14.20 -19.49
C GLY A 175 6.66 13.86 -18.03
N GLU A 176 5.71 14.53 -17.35
CA GLU A 176 5.17 14.04 -16.07
C GLU A 176 4.18 12.90 -16.34
N VAL A 177 4.22 11.85 -15.51
CA VAL A 177 3.37 10.65 -15.65
C VAL A 177 2.84 10.23 -14.27
N PRO A 178 1.60 9.72 -14.15
CA PRO A 178 1.13 9.11 -12.91
C PRO A 178 1.90 7.80 -12.65
N PRO A 179 2.03 7.35 -11.38
CA PRO A 179 2.91 6.23 -11.01
C PRO A 179 2.50 4.86 -11.56
N ILE A 180 1.35 4.77 -12.24
CA ILE A 180 0.87 3.59 -12.96
C ILE A 180 1.36 3.51 -14.42
N ILE A 181 1.74 4.64 -15.02
CA ILE A 181 2.26 4.73 -16.39
C ILE A 181 3.78 4.86 -16.30
N HIS A 182 4.52 3.96 -16.95
CA HIS A 182 5.97 4.11 -17.06
C HIS A 182 6.32 5.21 -18.07
N ARG A 183 7.31 6.05 -17.76
CA ARG A 183 7.74 7.18 -18.61
C ARG A 183 7.96 6.80 -20.08
N LEU A 184 8.50 5.60 -20.34
CA LEU A 184 8.79 5.14 -21.70
C LEU A 184 7.55 4.71 -22.50
N GLN A 185 6.38 4.51 -21.87
CA GLN A 185 5.11 4.37 -22.61
C GLN A 185 4.70 5.69 -23.29
N VAL A 186 5.23 6.82 -22.81
CA VAL A 186 4.93 8.18 -23.26
C VAL A 186 6.07 8.70 -24.15
N THR A 187 7.33 8.53 -23.73
CA THR A 187 8.51 9.11 -24.40
C THR A 187 9.32 8.13 -25.25
N GLY A 188 9.09 6.82 -25.11
CA GLY A 188 9.96 5.78 -25.68
C GLY A 188 9.71 5.46 -27.16
N GLY A 189 8.72 6.09 -27.80
CA GLY A 189 8.34 5.81 -29.18
C GLY A 189 6.98 6.42 -29.53
N ARG A 190 6.18 5.72 -30.32
CA ARG A 190 4.79 6.11 -30.60
C ARG A 190 3.91 5.82 -29.39
N MET A 191 3.48 6.87 -28.68
CA MET A 191 2.52 6.75 -27.59
C MET A 191 1.24 6.02 -28.05
N PRO A 192 0.75 5.01 -27.31
CA PRO A 192 -0.52 4.35 -27.60
C PRO A 192 -1.69 5.33 -27.67
N ARG A 193 -2.63 5.11 -28.60
CA ARG A 193 -3.76 6.03 -28.86
C ARG A 193 -4.58 6.31 -27.60
N ALA A 194 -4.86 5.29 -26.79
CA ALA A 194 -5.62 5.42 -25.55
C ALA A 194 -4.97 6.40 -24.57
N LEU A 195 -3.63 6.37 -24.44
CA LEU A 195 -2.90 7.32 -23.59
C LEU A 195 -2.87 8.72 -24.20
N ALA A 196 -2.62 8.85 -25.51
CA ALA A 196 -2.61 10.16 -26.18
C ALA A 196 -3.96 10.89 -26.08
N ASN A 197 -5.06 10.15 -26.24
CA ASN A 197 -6.41 10.65 -25.98
C ASN A 197 -6.58 11.02 -24.49
N CYS A 198 -6.10 10.20 -23.56
CA CYS A 198 -6.19 10.44 -22.12
C CYS A 198 -5.47 11.73 -21.70
N TYR A 199 -4.23 11.97 -22.14
CA TYR A 199 -3.54 13.25 -21.90
C TYR A 199 -4.35 14.46 -22.40
N SER A 200 -4.98 14.33 -23.57
CA SER A 200 -5.79 15.40 -24.16
C SER A 200 -7.08 15.67 -23.37
N LEU A 201 -7.79 14.62 -22.98
CA LEU A 201 -9.07 14.73 -22.24
C LEU A 201 -8.88 15.11 -20.78
N VAL A 202 -7.81 14.67 -20.12
CA VAL A 202 -7.47 15.12 -18.75
C VAL A 202 -7.14 16.61 -18.72
N ARG A 203 -6.41 17.11 -19.74
CA ARG A 203 -6.17 18.56 -19.90
C ARG A 203 -7.47 19.33 -20.14
N MET A 204 -8.36 18.79 -20.98
CA MET A 204 -9.68 19.37 -21.22
C MET A 204 -10.56 19.40 -19.96
N TRP A 205 -10.46 18.38 -19.09
CA TRP A 205 -11.19 18.28 -17.83
C TRP A 205 -10.72 19.30 -16.79
N GLU A 206 -9.42 19.32 -16.48
CA GLU A 206 -8.84 20.23 -15.49
C GLU A 206 -8.83 21.71 -15.95
N GLN A 207 -9.04 21.97 -17.25
CA GLN A 207 -9.13 23.32 -17.84
C GLN A 207 -10.52 23.63 -18.43
N ALA A 208 -11.56 22.88 -18.05
CA ALA A 208 -12.92 23.08 -18.55
C ALA A 208 -13.38 24.53 -18.29
N ALA A 209 -13.87 25.20 -19.33
CA ALA A 209 -14.40 26.55 -19.21
C ALA A 209 -15.80 26.52 -18.57
N VAL A 210 -16.14 27.53 -17.79
CA VAL A 210 -17.45 27.63 -17.12
C VAL A 210 -18.58 27.59 -18.16
N GLY A 211 -19.50 26.63 -18.00
CA GLY A 211 -20.60 26.34 -18.93
C GLY A 211 -20.28 25.32 -20.01
N SER A 212 -19.04 24.80 -20.10
CA SER A 212 -18.64 23.74 -21.05
C SER A 212 -18.48 22.37 -20.41
N GLU A 213 -18.68 22.26 -19.09
CA GLU A 213 -18.45 21.05 -18.29
C GLU A 213 -19.13 19.82 -18.89
N ALA A 214 -20.43 19.93 -19.22
CA ALA A 214 -21.22 18.82 -19.76
C ALA A 214 -20.66 18.27 -21.09
N LEU A 215 -20.11 19.13 -21.96
CA LEU A 215 -19.47 18.71 -23.22
C LEU A 215 -18.18 17.93 -22.95
N VAL A 216 -17.41 18.35 -21.94
CA VAL A 216 -16.17 17.66 -21.55
C VAL A 216 -16.50 16.29 -20.95
N VAL A 217 -17.52 16.21 -20.09
CA VAL A 217 -18.03 14.93 -19.55
C VAL A 217 -18.48 14.00 -20.67
N GLU A 218 -19.36 14.46 -21.57
CA GLU A 218 -19.85 13.66 -22.71
C GLU A 218 -18.69 13.16 -23.59
N THR A 219 -17.64 13.96 -23.76
CA THR A 219 -16.45 13.57 -24.55
C THR A 219 -15.63 12.47 -23.86
N VAL A 220 -15.48 12.53 -22.52
CA VAL A 220 -14.83 11.47 -21.74
C VAL A 220 -15.65 10.18 -21.77
N GLU A 221 -16.97 10.27 -21.61
CA GLU A 221 -17.87 9.11 -21.66
C GLU A 221 -17.81 8.42 -23.03
N LYS A 222 -17.86 9.18 -24.14
CA LYS A 222 -17.68 8.63 -25.50
C LYS A 222 -16.34 7.95 -25.71
N GLU A 223 -15.25 8.45 -25.13
CA GLU A 223 -13.94 7.79 -25.21
C GLU A 223 -13.91 6.52 -24.34
N MET A 224 -14.56 6.50 -23.18
CA MET A 224 -14.73 5.29 -22.37
C MET A 224 -15.54 4.21 -23.10
N GLU A 225 -16.62 4.58 -23.78
CA GLU A 225 -17.38 3.68 -24.65
C GLU A 225 -16.55 3.18 -25.84
N ARG A 226 -15.71 4.04 -26.44
CA ARG A 226 -14.79 3.64 -27.51
C ARG A 226 -13.79 2.58 -27.02
N LEU A 227 -13.23 2.74 -25.82
CA LEU A 227 -12.30 1.80 -25.19
C LEU A 227 -12.98 0.47 -24.81
N GLU A 228 -14.24 0.50 -24.37
CA GLU A 228 -15.04 -0.71 -24.06
C GLU A 228 -15.25 -1.58 -25.32
N ASN A 229 -15.44 -0.93 -26.48
CA ASN A 229 -15.79 -1.55 -27.76
C ASN A 229 -14.61 -1.80 -28.71
N GLU A 230 -13.36 -1.47 -28.31
CA GLU A 230 -12.17 -1.65 -29.14
C GLU A 230 -11.88 -3.15 -29.44
N ASP A 231 -11.40 -3.48 -30.66
CA ASP A 231 -11.28 -4.86 -31.15
C ASP A 231 -10.28 -5.68 -30.32
N ARG A 232 -10.85 -6.59 -29.53
CA ARG A 232 -10.20 -7.33 -28.44
C ARG A 232 -9.22 -8.41 -28.93
N THR A 233 -9.19 -8.69 -30.24
CA THR A 233 -8.43 -9.80 -30.83
C THR A 233 -7.08 -9.39 -31.44
N ARG A 234 -6.88 -8.10 -31.69
CA ARG A 234 -5.69 -7.57 -32.39
C ARG A 234 -4.75 -6.73 -31.51
N SER A 235 -5.15 -6.41 -30.28
CA SER A 235 -4.34 -5.61 -29.36
C SER A 235 -3.16 -6.39 -28.80
N ASN A 236 -1.97 -5.78 -28.89
CA ASN A 236 -0.77 -6.24 -28.17
C ASN A 236 -0.86 -5.89 -26.67
N ASP A 237 0.10 -6.36 -25.88
CA ASP A 237 0.13 -6.15 -24.43
C ASP A 237 0.25 -4.68 -23.99
N ILE A 238 0.96 -3.85 -24.75
CA ILE A 238 1.12 -2.43 -24.43
C ILE A 238 -0.16 -1.63 -24.75
N ASP A 239 -0.89 -1.97 -25.81
CA ASP A 239 -2.19 -1.37 -26.14
C ASP A 239 -3.28 -1.79 -25.15
N LEU A 240 -3.29 -3.06 -24.71
CA LEU A 240 -4.18 -3.52 -23.64
C LEU A 240 -3.93 -2.78 -22.31
N LEU A 241 -2.65 -2.67 -21.91
CA LEU A 241 -2.24 -1.93 -20.72
C LEU A 241 -2.59 -0.43 -20.84
N ALA A 242 -2.33 0.20 -21.98
CA ALA A 242 -2.64 1.60 -22.24
C ALA A 242 -4.14 1.90 -22.15
N THR A 243 -4.97 1.02 -22.70
CA THR A 243 -6.44 1.11 -22.62
C THR A 243 -6.92 0.96 -21.19
N PHE A 244 -6.40 -0.01 -20.43
CA PHE A 244 -6.72 -0.18 -19.01
C PHE A 244 -6.27 1.04 -18.16
N GLN A 245 -5.06 1.55 -18.36
CA GLN A 245 -4.54 2.74 -17.69
C GLN A 245 -5.40 3.98 -17.98
N ALA A 246 -5.76 4.22 -19.25
CA ALA A 246 -6.63 5.34 -19.63
C ALA A 246 -8.01 5.23 -18.97
N TYR A 247 -8.65 4.06 -19.05
CA TYR A 247 -9.97 3.83 -18.45
C TYR A 247 -9.95 3.97 -16.91
N LEU A 248 -8.88 3.52 -16.25
CA LEU A 248 -8.66 3.71 -14.81
C LEU A 248 -8.50 5.19 -14.46
N ILE A 249 -7.74 5.98 -15.24
CA ILE A 249 -7.60 7.43 -15.02
C ILE A 249 -8.95 8.14 -15.19
N TYR A 250 -9.73 7.84 -16.24
CA TYR A 250 -11.07 8.42 -16.40
C TYR A 250 -12.01 8.04 -15.25
N SER A 251 -11.96 6.79 -14.78
CA SER A 251 -12.76 6.33 -13.64
C SER A 251 -12.41 7.08 -12.35
N ILE A 252 -11.11 7.28 -12.08
CA ILE A 252 -10.60 8.08 -10.95
C ILE A 252 -11.04 9.56 -11.08
N MET A 253 -10.97 10.13 -12.28
CA MET A 253 -11.32 11.52 -12.56
C MET A 253 -12.81 11.79 -12.36
N LEU A 254 -13.68 10.94 -12.91
CA LEU A 254 -15.13 10.97 -12.72
C LEU A 254 -15.52 10.82 -11.24
N TYR A 255 -14.78 10.01 -10.47
CA TYR A 255 -15.10 9.74 -9.07
C TYR A 255 -14.67 10.85 -8.11
N PHE A 256 -13.45 11.36 -8.23
CA PHE A 256 -12.85 12.29 -7.25
C PHE A 256 -12.92 13.77 -7.66
N SER A 257 -13.16 14.07 -8.93
CA SER A 257 -13.23 15.44 -9.46
C SER A 257 -14.42 15.64 -10.41
N PRO A 258 -15.66 15.27 -10.03
CA PRO A 258 -16.85 15.43 -10.87
C PRO A 258 -17.06 16.89 -11.29
N LEU A 259 -17.52 17.09 -12.54
CA LEU A 259 -17.81 18.42 -13.10
C LEU A 259 -19.32 18.63 -13.17
N GLY A 260 -19.82 19.58 -12.37
CA GLY A 260 -21.26 19.84 -12.24
C GLY A 260 -22.01 18.61 -11.70
N ASP A 261 -23.21 18.36 -12.23
CA ASP A 261 -24.04 17.20 -11.89
C ASP A 261 -23.66 15.92 -12.68
N SER A 262 -22.37 15.74 -13.02
CA SER A 262 -21.89 14.59 -13.78
C SER A 262 -22.28 13.26 -13.12
N PRO A 263 -22.72 12.24 -13.89
CA PRO A 263 -23.13 10.97 -13.31
C PRO A 263 -21.97 10.32 -12.55
N ASN A 264 -22.23 9.97 -11.29
CA ASN A 264 -21.27 9.21 -10.47
C ASN A 264 -20.90 7.89 -11.15
N VAL A 265 -19.65 7.44 -10.95
CA VAL A 265 -19.17 6.14 -11.43
C VAL A 265 -20.16 5.02 -11.09
N THR A 266 -20.61 4.33 -12.13
CA THR A 266 -21.62 3.27 -12.04
C THR A 266 -20.98 1.89 -11.89
N ASP A 267 -21.76 0.92 -11.42
CA ASP A 267 -21.34 -0.49 -11.38
C ASP A 267 -20.88 -0.99 -12.77
N LYS A 268 -21.47 -0.49 -13.87
CA LYS A 268 -21.01 -0.81 -15.25
C LYS A 268 -19.56 -0.39 -15.46
N VAL A 269 -19.19 0.83 -15.07
CA VAL A 269 -17.81 1.33 -15.22
C VAL A 269 -16.83 0.45 -14.43
N MET A 270 -17.20 0.06 -13.21
CA MET A 270 -16.37 -0.83 -12.39
C MET A 270 -16.24 -2.25 -12.97
N ILE A 271 -17.32 -2.82 -13.53
CA ILE A 271 -17.30 -4.11 -14.25
C ILE A 271 -16.35 -4.03 -15.46
N THR A 272 -16.47 -2.99 -16.28
CA THR A 272 -15.62 -2.79 -17.47
C THR A 272 -14.16 -2.60 -17.08
N LEU A 273 -13.88 -1.86 -16.01
CA LEU A 273 -12.54 -1.67 -15.46
C LEU A 273 -11.91 -3.00 -15.00
N MET A 274 -12.66 -3.84 -14.30
CA MET A 274 -12.21 -5.17 -13.84
C MET A 274 -11.98 -6.14 -15.00
N GLU A 275 -12.84 -6.11 -16.03
CA GLU A 275 -12.66 -6.88 -17.26
C GLU A 275 -11.41 -6.42 -18.05
N MET A 276 -11.11 -5.13 -18.09
CA MET A 276 -9.86 -4.61 -18.68
C MET A 276 -8.62 -5.03 -17.87
N ALA A 277 -8.69 -5.03 -16.54
CA ALA A 277 -7.62 -5.52 -15.68
C ALA A 277 -7.35 -7.02 -15.88
N PHE A 278 -8.41 -7.84 -15.95
CA PHE A 278 -8.33 -9.26 -16.28
C PHE A 278 -7.61 -9.49 -17.62
N ARG A 279 -8.05 -8.83 -18.69
CA ARG A 279 -7.40 -8.97 -20.02
C ARG A 279 -5.92 -8.62 -19.99
N THR A 280 -5.59 -7.53 -19.30
CA THR A 280 -4.22 -7.06 -19.10
C THR A 280 -3.38 -8.10 -18.33
N ALA A 281 -3.95 -8.72 -17.30
CA ALA A 281 -3.28 -9.70 -16.44
C ALA A 281 -3.18 -11.11 -17.05
N ARG A 282 -4.13 -11.51 -17.90
CA ARG A 282 -4.21 -12.84 -18.53
C ARG A 282 -2.95 -13.20 -19.34
N ASN A 283 -2.41 -12.23 -20.07
CA ASN A 283 -1.17 -12.41 -20.83
C ASN A 283 0.09 -12.46 -19.94
N GLY A 284 -0.04 -12.18 -18.64
CA GLY A 284 1.02 -12.31 -17.65
C GLY A 284 1.28 -11.03 -16.87
N LEU A 285 1.60 -11.21 -15.58
CA LEU A 285 2.09 -10.18 -14.65
C LEU A 285 3.58 -10.34 -14.33
N PHE A 286 4.28 -11.22 -15.03
CA PHE A 286 5.68 -11.57 -14.82
C PHE A 286 6.36 -11.82 -16.17
N CYS A 287 7.64 -11.47 -16.29
CA CYS A 287 8.47 -11.98 -17.38
C CYS A 287 8.99 -13.39 -17.05
N ALA A 288 9.20 -14.24 -18.07
CA ALA A 288 9.77 -15.58 -17.88
C ALA A 288 11.13 -15.55 -17.15
N ALA A 289 11.93 -14.54 -17.43
CA ALA A 289 13.22 -14.30 -16.78
C ALA A 289 13.09 -13.93 -15.29
N GLU A 290 12.09 -13.12 -14.90
CA GLU A 290 11.87 -12.76 -13.47
C GLU A 290 11.60 -14.01 -12.63
N ILE A 291 10.78 -14.93 -13.14
CA ILE A 291 10.40 -16.19 -12.48
C ILE A 291 11.59 -17.15 -12.34
N SER A 292 12.50 -17.15 -13.32
CA SER A 292 13.73 -17.95 -13.29
C SER A 292 14.88 -17.26 -12.55
N HIS A 293 14.63 -16.13 -11.88
CA HIS A 293 15.63 -15.32 -11.18
C HIS A 293 16.79 -14.87 -12.08
N THR A 294 16.44 -14.45 -13.30
CA THR A 294 17.37 -13.95 -14.31
C THR A 294 16.96 -12.56 -14.78
N LYS A 295 17.83 -11.88 -15.54
CA LYS A 295 17.56 -10.53 -16.07
C LYS A 295 16.59 -10.59 -17.27
N PRO A 296 15.38 -10.01 -17.19
CA PRO A 296 14.47 -9.88 -18.33
C PRO A 296 14.98 -8.84 -19.34
N SER A 297 14.35 -8.77 -20.52
CA SER A 297 14.49 -7.57 -21.36
C SER A 297 13.84 -6.37 -20.67
N TRP A 298 14.39 -5.17 -20.90
CA TRP A 298 13.90 -3.95 -20.26
C TRP A 298 12.44 -3.67 -20.63
N GLU A 299 12.08 -3.92 -21.88
CA GLU A 299 10.73 -3.72 -22.45
C GLU A 299 9.70 -4.62 -21.75
N SER A 300 10.03 -5.90 -21.60
CA SER A 300 9.16 -6.88 -20.92
C SER A 300 8.95 -6.51 -19.46
N TRP A 301 10.04 -6.09 -18.79
CA TRP A 301 10.00 -5.65 -17.39
C TRP A 301 9.17 -4.38 -17.20
N ILE A 302 9.34 -3.37 -18.08
CA ILE A 302 8.55 -2.14 -18.07
C ILE A 302 7.05 -2.47 -18.13
N VAL A 303 6.65 -3.32 -19.08
CA VAL A 303 5.25 -3.71 -19.24
C VAL A 303 4.77 -4.50 -18.02
N ALA A 304 5.53 -5.49 -17.53
CA ALA A 304 5.16 -6.26 -16.35
C ALA A 304 4.98 -5.39 -15.09
N ALA A 305 5.95 -4.53 -14.77
CA ALA A 305 5.91 -3.61 -13.63
C ALA A 305 4.75 -2.60 -13.75
N ALA A 306 4.51 -2.03 -14.94
CA ALA A 306 3.40 -1.11 -15.18
C ALA A 306 2.03 -1.81 -15.07
N LYS A 307 1.90 -3.07 -15.52
CA LYS A 307 0.70 -3.90 -15.27
C LYS A 307 0.48 -4.10 -13.76
N ARG A 308 1.50 -4.53 -13.02
CA ARG A 308 1.43 -4.74 -11.55
C ARG A 308 0.94 -3.46 -10.83
N ARG A 309 1.57 -2.31 -11.10
CA ARG A 309 1.21 -0.99 -10.53
C ARG A 309 -0.21 -0.53 -10.88
N SER A 310 -0.64 -0.73 -12.12
CA SER A 310 -1.99 -0.38 -12.59
C SER A 310 -3.06 -1.22 -11.90
N ILE A 311 -2.83 -2.52 -11.75
CA ILE A 311 -3.73 -3.45 -11.07
C ILE A 311 -3.83 -3.14 -9.57
N PHE A 312 -2.70 -2.91 -8.89
CA PHE A 312 -2.72 -2.50 -7.47
C PHE A 312 -3.50 -1.19 -7.26
N THR A 313 -3.36 -0.23 -8.17
CA THR A 313 -4.13 1.02 -8.14
C THR A 313 -5.63 0.79 -8.34
N MET A 314 -6.02 -0.07 -9.29
CA MET A 314 -7.42 -0.47 -9.46
C MET A 314 -7.97 -1.10 -8.17
N TYR A 315 -7.23 -2.00 -7.50
CA TYR A 315 -7.67 -2.57 -6.22
C TYR A 315 -7.84 -1.52 -5.12
N LEU A 316 -6.99 -0.50 -5.06
CA LEU A 316 -7.16 0.63 -4.13
C LEU A 316 -8.41 1.45 -4.47
N PHE A 317 -8.64 1.74 -5.75
CA PHE A 317 -9.83 2.46 -6.23
C PHE A 317 -11.13 1.69 -5.92
N CYS A 318 -11.19 0.39 -6.24
CA CYS A 318 -12.31 -0.47 -5.86
C CYS A 318 -12.53 -0.51 -4.34
N SER A 319 -11.45 -0.42 -3.54
CA SER A 319 -11.57 -0.42 -2.09
C SER A 319 -12.25 0.84 -1.55
N VAL A 320 -11.99 2.00 -2.16
CA VAL A 320 -12.73 3.25 -1.87
C VAL A 320 -14.17 3.15 -2.36
N TYR A 321 -14.38 2.75 -3.62
CA TYR A 321 -15.71 2.61 -4.22
C TYR A 321 -16.65 1.75 -3.36
N ASN A 322 -16.18 0.56 -2.96
CA ASN A 322 -16.95 -0.35 -2.13
C ASN A 322 -17.28 0.26 -0.76
N ALA A 323 -16.31 0.92 -0.12
CA ALA A 323 -16.52 1.50 1.21
C ALA A 323 -17.57 2.62 1.20
N ASP A 324 -17.56 3.48 0.18
CA ASP A 324 -18.54 4.57 0.03
C ASP A 324 -19.94 4.03 -0.35
N LYS A 325 -20.02 2.84 -0.94
CA LYS A 325 -21.27 2.08 -1.16
C LYS A 325 -21.70 1.21 0.03
N LEU A 326 -20.96 1.24 1.15
CA LEU A 326 -21.14 0.36 2.32
C LEU A 326 -21.02 -1.15 2.00
N LEU A 327 -20.32 -1.49 0.92
CA LEU A 327 -20.01 -2.86 0.51
C LEU A 327 -18.74 -3.37 1.22
N PRO A 328 -18.66 -4.68 1.52
CA PRO A 328 -17.49 -5.25 2.16
C PRO A 328 -16.28 -5.25 1.22
N ASN A 329 -15.11 -5.02 1.78
CA ASN A 329 -13.83 -5.19 1.10
C ASN A 329 -13.14 -6.45 1.59
N PHE A 330 -12.53 -7.21 0.67
CA PHE A 330 -11.85 -8.47 0.98
C PHE A 330 -10.38 -8.43 0.55
N ILE A 331 -9.52 -9.24 1.19
CA ILE A 331 -8.11 -9.43 0.79
C ILE A 331 -8.07 -10.05 -0.61
N ALA A 332 -7.23 -9.51 -1.49
CA ALA A 332 -7.04 -9.97 -2.87
C ALA A 332 -6.26 -11.30 -2.88
N ASP A 333 -6.89 -12.38 -2.42
CA ASP A 333 -6.34 -13.73 -2.31
C ASP A 333 -5.76 -14.21 -3.64
N GLU A 334 -6.40 -13.88 -4.76
CA GLU A 334 -5.86 -14.16 -6.08
C GLU A 334 -4.48 -13.54 -6.29
N MET A 335 -4.16 -12.35 -5.76
CA MET A 335 -2.87 -11.67 -6.00
C MET A 335 -1.68 -12.26 -5.19
N THR A 336 -1.87 -13.37 -4.49
CA THR A 336 -0.81 -14.09 -3.76
C THR A 336 0.30 -14.54 -4.73
N GLY A 337 1.56 -14.22 -4.45
CA GLY A 337 2.70 -14.52 -5.33
C GLY A 337 3.06 -13.41 -6.31
N VAL A 338 2.23 -12.38 -6.49
CA VAL A 338 2.57 -11.24 -7.35
C VAL A 338 3.60 -10.35 -6.65
N PHE A 339 4.66 -9.95 -7.36
CA PHE A 339 5.71 -9.11 -6.77
C PHE A 339 5.19 -7.73 -6.35
N ALA A 340 5.69 -7.25 -5.22
CA ALA A 340 5.46 -5.89 -4.75
C ALA A 340 6.16 -4.87 -5.67
N PRO A 341 5.70 -3.60 -5.72
CA PRO A 341 6.30 -2.57 -6.57
C PRO A 341 7.82 -2.44 -6.41
N GLU A 342 8.52 -2.36 -7.53
CA GLU A 342 9.97 -2.49 -7.60
C GLU A 342 10.69 -1.21 -7.15
N ALA A 343 12.02 -1.32 -6.98
CA ALA A 343 12.85 -0.22 -6.52
C ALA A 343 12.77 1.01 -7.44
N LYS A 344 12.76 2.21 -6.83
CA LYS A 344 12.74 3.52 -7.50
C LYS A 344 13.78 3.63 -8.61
N LEU A 345 15.00 3.16 -8.34
CA LEU A 345 16.12 3.20 -9.30
C LEU A 345 15.91 2.35 -10.56
N LEU A 346 15.09 1.29 -10.49
CA LEU A 346 14.70 0.51 -11.67
C LEU A 346 13.56 1.22 -12.44
N TRP A 347 12.58 1.76 -11.71
CA TRP A 347 11.40 2.41 -12.29
C TRP A 347 11.69 3.76 -12.94
N GLU A 348 12.65 4.53 -12.42
CA GLU A 348 13.00 5.84 -12.96
C GLU A 348 14.16 5.81 -13.99
N ALA A 349 14.74 4.63 -14.23
CA ALA A 349 15.90 4.43 -15.10
C ALA A 349 15.70 5.09 -16.47
N SER A 350 16.69 5.87 -16.91
CA SER A 350 16.61 6.67 -18.14
C SER A 350 17.20 5.98 -19.36
N THR A 351 18.11 5.02 -19.19
CA THR A 351 18.77 4.28 -20.28
C THR A 351 18.86 2.79 -19.96
N ARG A 352 18.99 1.95 -20.99
CA ARG A 352 19.01 0.49 -20.82
C ARG A 352 20.22 0.06 -19.98
N GLU A 353 21.37 0.67 -20.20
CA GLU A 353 22.63 0.38 -19.50
C GLU A 353 22.52 0.70 -18.01
N THR A 354 21.84 1.81 -17.66
CA THR A 354 21.57 2.13 -16.24
C THR A 354 20.62 1.14 -15.61
N TRP A 355 19.56 0.74 -16.32
CA TRP A 355 18.60 -0.24 -15.83
C TRP A 355 19.24 -1.62 -15.65
N GLU A 356 19.98 -2.12 -16.63
CA GLU A 356 20.62 -3.45 -16.58
C GLU A 356 21.58 -3.57 -15.40
N LYS A 357 22.42 -2.55 -15.18
CA LYS A 357 23.37 -2.51 -14.06
C LYS A 357 22.65 -2.50 -12.70
N GLU A 358 21.57 -1.74 -12.58
CA GLU A 358 20.76 -1.72 -11.36
C GLU A 358 19.97 -3.02 -11.17
N TYR A 359 19.56 -3.69 -12.24
CA TYR A 359 18.88 -4.99 -12.17
C TYR A 359 19.84 -6.12 -11.76
N ASP A 360 21.08 -6.13 -12.28
CA ASP A 360 22.12 -7.07 -11.82
C ASP A 360 22.42 -6.86 -10.32
N ARG A 361 22.46 -5.60 -9.86
CA ARG A 361 22.59 -5.27 -8.43
C ARG A 361 21.36 -5.69 -7.61
N HIS A 362 20.16 -5.64 -8.21
CA HIS A 362 18.92 -6.07 -7.59
C HIS A 362 18.88 -7.59 -7.39
N LEU A 363 19.24 -8.38 -8.41
CA LEU A 363 19.36 -9.84 -8.31
C LEU A 363 20.32 -10.26 -7.18
N LEU A 364 21.48 -9.59 -7.06
CA LEU A 364 22.44 -9.84 -5.99
C LEU A 364 21.90 -9.52 -4.58
N GLN A 365 20.94 -8.61 -4.45
CA GLN A 365 20.30 -8.23 -3.18
C GLN A 365 19.08 -9.10 -2.82
N TRP A 366 18.51 -9.80 -3.80
CA TRP A 366 17.27 -10.58 -3.65
C TRP A 366 17.48 -12.07 -3.96
N GLN A 367 18.63 -12.62 -3.57
CA GLN A 367 18.98 -14.04 -3.71
C GLN A 367 17.95 -14.99 -3.05
N ASP A 368 17.25 -14.51 -2.01
CA ASP A 368 16.19 -15.23 -1.31
C ASP A 368 14.79 -15.03 -1.94
N GLY A 369 14.72 -14.58 -3.19
CA GLY A 369 13.49 -14.31 -3.96
C GLY A 369 12.99 -12.88 -3.80
N MET A 370 12.33 -12.33 -4.83
CA MET A 370 11.74 -10.98 -4.81
C MET A 370 10.66 -10.85 -3.73
N LEU A 371 10.37 -9.64 -3.26
CA LEU A 371 9.30 -9.42 -2.28
C LEU A 371 7.93 -9.59 -2.96
N GLU A 372 7.08 -10.44 -2.40
CA GLU A 372 5.69 -10.56 -2.85
C GLU A 372 4.78 -9.53 -2.16
N ILE A 373 3.69 -9.12 -2.83
CA ILE A 373 2.65 -8.30 -2.19
C ILE A 373 1.96 -9.05 -1.04
N SER A 374 1.91 -10.38 -1.12
CA SER A 374 1.48 -11.29 -0.04
C SER A 374 2.31 -11.15 1.24
N GLU A 375 3.60 -10.80 1.12
CA GLU A 375 4.47 -10.54 2.27
C GLU A 375 4.11 -9.24 3.02
N LEU A 376 3.20 -8.42 2.49
CA LEU A 376 2.64 -7.27 3.21
C LEU A 376 1.28 -7.58 3.90
N TRP A 377 0.72 -8.77 3.75
CA TRP A 377 -0.59 -9.13 4.35
C TRP A 377 -0.45 -9.91 5.67
N ARG A 378 -1.44 -9.82 6.56
CA ARG A 378 -1.36 -10.48 7.87
C ARG A 378 -1.41 -12.00 7.74
N SER A 379 -0.32 -12.68 8.10
CA SER A 379 -0.25 -14.16 8.17
C SER A 379 0.53 -14.62 9.41
N ALA A 380 0.68 -15.94 9.59
CA ALA A 380 1.44 -16.50 10.71
C ALA A 380 2.92 -16.04 10.76
N GLU A 381 3.49 -15.58 9.65
CA GLU A 381 4.88 -15.09 9.59
C GLU A 381 5.02 -13.58 9.83
N THR A 382 3.92 -12.84 10.01
CA THR A 382 3.95 -11.40 10.31
C THR A 382 4.68 -11.18 11.64
N GLY A 383 5.63 -10.24 11.65
CA GLY A 383 6.50 -10.02 12.82
C GLY A 383 7.64 -11.04 13.02
N THR A 384 7.89 -11.97 12.09
CA THR A 384 9.13 -12.78 12.12
C THR A 384 10.35 -11.92 11.78
N PRO A 385 11.56 -12.23 12.31
CA PRO A 385 12.77 -11.47 11.99
C PRO A 385 13.10 -11.43 10.49
N ARG A 386 13.01 -12.59 9.81
CA ARG A 386 13.25 -12.72 8.36
C ARG A 386 12.34 -11.82 7.54
N ARG A 387 11.04 -11.81 7.84
CA ARG A 387 10.06 -11.02 7.09
C ARG A 387 10.22 -9.52 7.34
N ARG A 388 10.51 -9.10 8.58
CA ARG A 388 10.89 -7.70 8.86
C ARG A 388 12.14 -7.26 8.12
N GLU A 389 13.14 -8.13 7.98
CA GLU A 389 14.36 -7.81 7.23
C GLU A 389 14.06 -7.63 5.73
N ARG A 390 13.31 -8.56 5.12
CA ARG A 390 12.89 -8.47 3.71
C ARG A 390 12.07 -7.21 3.43
N ILE A 391 11.06 -6.94 4.26
CA ILE A 391 10.24 -5.72 4.17
C ILE A 391 11.13 -4.47 4.34
N GLY A 392 12.05 -4.45 5.31
CA GLY A 392 12.98 -3.33 5.51
C GLY A 392 13.94 -3.11 4.34
N ARG A 393 14.43 -4.19 3.72
CA ARG A 393 15.26 -4.15 2.50
C ARG A 393 14.50 -3.52 1.34
N TRP A 394 13.23 -3.87 1.18
CA TRP A 394 12.33 -3.30 0.17
C TRP A 394 12.02 -1.83 0.44
N ILE A 395 11.53 -1.47 1.63
CA ILE A 395 11.20 -0.08 2.04
C ILE A 395 12.37 0.90 1.82
N LYS A 396 13.62 0.45 1.98
CA LYS A 396 14.81 1.27 1.72
C LYS A 396 14.95 1.70 0.25
N THR A 397 14.29 1.02 -0.68
CA THR A 397 14.49 1.14 -2.13
C THR A 397 13.25 1.52 -2.94
N VAL A 398 12.05 1.46 -2.35
CA VAL A 398 10.79 1.83 -3.02
C VAL A 398 10.73 3.31 -3.40
N ASP A 399 9.86 3.59 -4.36
CA ASP A 399 9.40 4.94 -4.68
C ASP A 399 8.17 5.33 -3.82
N GLU A 400 7.62 6.50 -4.12
CA GLU A 400 6.43 7.07 -3.50
C GLU A 400 5.20 6.16 -3.64
N PHE A 401 5.11 5.38 -4.73
CA PHE A 401 4.04 4.41 -4.97
C PHE A 401 4.19 3.17 -4.07
N GLY A 402 5.39 2.60 -3.98
CA GLY A 402 5.68 1.51 -3.04
C GLY A 402 5.49 1.93 -1.58
N MET A 403 5.83 3.17 -1.22
CA MET A 403 5.59 3.72 0.12
C MET A 403 4.08 3.91 0.41
N MET A 404 3.28 4.34 -0.57
CA MET A 404 1.82 4.35 -0.45
C MET A 404 1.28 2.93 -0.21
N MET A 405 1.70 1.96 -1.05
CA MET A 405 1.28 0.57 -0.90
C MET A 405 1.64 0.01 0.48
N PHE A 406 2.85 0.27 0.96
CA PHE A 406 3.28 -0.08 2.32
C PHE A 406 2.32 0.51 3.36
N GLY A 407 2.12 1.83 3.38
CA GLY A 407 1.26 2.50 4.35
C GLY A 407 -0.17 1.95 4.38
N VAL A 408 -0.78 1.71 3.20
CA VAL A 408 -2.11 1.09 3.12
C VAL A 408 -2.09 -0.33 3.68
N THR A 409 -1.12 -1.16 3.31
CA THR A 409 -1.04 -2.54 3.84
C THR A 409 -0.81 -2.56 5.35
N THR A 410 0.03 -1.69 5.90
CA THR A 410 0.24 -1.58 7.35
C THR A 410 -1.03 -1.16 8.08
N HIS A 411 -1.80 -0.21 7.54
CA HIS A 411 -3.07 0.20 8.15
C HIS A 411 -4.15 -0.89 8.14
N VAL A 412 -4.15 -1.79 7.15
CA VAL A 412 -5.17 -2.85 7.00
C VAL A 412 -4.76 -4.17 7.68
N HIS A 413 -3.46 -4.47 7.71
CA HIS A 413 -2.94 -5.78 8.14
C HIS A 413 -2.10 -5.75 9.42
N GLY A 414 -1.45 -4.62 9.73
CA GLY A 414 -0.52 -4.49 10.85
C GLY A 414 0.81 -5.24 10.61
N CYS A 415 1.50 -4.88 9.53
CA CYS A 415 2.76 -5.49 9.05
C CYS A 415 3.92 -5.39 10.06
#